data_AF-A0A522YWV2-F1
#
_entry.id   AF-A0A522YWV2-F1
#
_cell.length_a   1.000
_cell.length_b   1.000
_cell.length_c   1.000
_cell.angle_alpha   90.00
_cell.angle_beta   90.00
_cell.angle_gamma   90.00
#
_symmetry.space_group_name_H-M   'P 1'
#
loop_
_entity.id
_entity.type
_entity.pdbx_description
1 polymer ?
#
loop_
_entity_poly.entity_id
_entity_poly.type
_entity_poly.pdbx_seq_one_letter_code
_entity_poly.pdbx_strand_id
1 'polypeptide(L)'
;MRVWSLALLCAVLAGSPVLAGRSLESLKSAEPLAGAAARLGVDAVPALPAGAPVAAPAPAPDFTVLRVKPDPDKTPGRLCTTDDPDFLEFRYPERIPYCKRHVTKEEKRRVAAAYGIPESEWPNYEFDHLIPLGIGGSSLDENIWPQPRGDDEAEGKDKLELALYKALAAGTITQAEAVRRNMAWFEARGLLLRRPSI
;
A
#
# COMPACT_ATOMS: atom_id res chain seq x y z
N MET A 1 -20.93 49.54 -50.27
CA MET A 1 -22.31 49.05 -50.43
C MET A 1 -22.64 48.16 -49.23
N ARG A 2 -23.60 48.62 -48.39
CA ARG A 2 -24.48 47.92 -47.40
C ARG A 2 -23.80 46.84 -46.52
N VAL A 3 -23.45 46.99 -45.24
CA VAL A 3 -24.11 47.52 -44.02
C VAL A 3 -25.60 47.22 -43.90
N TRP A 4 -25.95 46.30 -42.99
CA TRP A 4 -27.25 46.22 -42.31
C TRP A 4 -27.05 45.81 -40.83
N SER A 5 -27.15 46.83 -39.98
CA SER A 5 -27.85 46.89 -38.69
C SER A 5 -29.21 46.15 -38.69
N LEU A 6 -29.96 45.87 -37.62
CA LEU A 6 -29.99 46.24 -36.21
C LEU A 6 -30.92 45.23 -35.48
N ALA A 7 -30.69 45.06 -34.18
CA ALA A 7 -31.62 44.79 -33.06
C ALA A 7 -33.05 44.24 -33.28
N LEU A 8 -33.48 43.33 -32.39
CA LEU A 8 -34.55 43.66 -31.43
C LEU A 8 -34.57 42.74 -30.19
N LEU A 9 -34.70 43.40 -29.05
CA LEU A 9 -34.99 42.91 -27.72
C LEU A 9 -36.40 42.28 -27.66
N CYS A 10 -36.59 41.24 -26.85
CA CYS A 10 -37.81 41.06 -26.06
C CYS A 10 -37.56 40.08 -24.91
N ALA A 11 -37.67 40.59 -23.68
CA ALA A 11 -37.72 39.81 -22.45
C ALA A 11 -39.19 39.59 -22.07
N VAL A 12 -39.57 38.35 -21.72
CA VAL A 12 -40.72 38.07 -20.82
C VAL A 12 -40.38 36.85 -19.95
N LEU A 13 -40.59 37.02 -18.65
CA LEU A 13 -40.46 36.06 -17.55
C LEU A 13 -41.67 35.11 -17.48
N ALA A 14 -41.44 33.83 -17.15
CA ALA A 14 -42.30 32.93 -16.36
C ALA A 14 -41.61 31.53 -16.33
N GLY A 15 -41.11 31.03 -15.20
CA GLY A 15 -41.88 30.28 -14.20
C GLY A 15 -42.09 28.82 -14.64
N SER A 16 -41.23 27.86 -14.25
CA SER A 16 -41.50 26.79 -13.25
C SER A 16 -40.66 25.53 -13.62
N PRO A 17 -40.55 24.47 -12.79
CA PRO A 17 -40.45 24.43 -11.33
C PRO A 17 -39.19 23.69 -10.84
N VAL A 18 -38.87 23.98 -9.59
CA VAL A 18 -37.96 23.23 -8.71
C VAL A 18 -38.42 21.78 -8.62
N LEU A 19 -37.51 20.83 -8.87
CA LEU A 19 -37.73 19.42 -8.58
C LEU A 19 -37.89 19.25 -7.07
N ALA A 20 -39.11 18.86 -6.70
CA ALA A 20 -39.56 18.60 -5.35
C ALA A 20 -38.68 17.54 -4.65
N GLY A 21 -38.46 17.79 -3.36
CA GLY A 21 -37.74 16.92 -2.45
C GLY A 21 -38.32 15.51 -2.37
N ARG A 22 -37.41 14.55 -2.22
CA ARG A 22 -37.78 13.24 -1.68
C ARG A 22 -37.90 13.40 -0.17
N SER A 23 -39.14 13.33 0.28
CA SER A 23 -39.58 13.41 1.68
C SER A 23 -38.86 12.37 2.56
N LEU A 24 -38.42 12.84 3.73
CA LEU A 24 -37.96 12.06 4.88
C LEU A 24 -39.16 11.51 5.65
N GLU A 25 -39.96 10.62 5.08
CA GLU A 25 -41.04 9.96 5.81
C GLU A 25 -41.20 8.50 5.38
N SER A 26 -40.34 7.63 5.91
CA SER A 26 -40.62 6.19 6.01
C SER A 26 -39.81 5.57 7.15
N LEU A 27 -40.09 6.03 8.36
CA LEU A 27 -39.65 5.40 9.61
C LEU A 27 -40.77 5.53 10.63
N LYS A 28 -41.84 4.77 10.46
CA LYS A 28 -42.87 4.58 11.49
C LYS A 28 -43.65 3.31 11.18
N SER A 29 -43.23 2.21 11.80
CA SER A 29 -44.09 1.14 12.35
C SER A 29 -43.19 0.02 12.88
N ALA A 30 -42.88 0.07 14.16
CA ALA A 30 -42.48 -1.11 14.92
C ALA A 30 -43.25 -1.03 16.25
N GLU A 31 -44.17 -1.96 16.43
CA GLU A 31 -45.01 -2.09 17.63
C GLU A 31 -44.18 -2.59 18.83
N PRO A 32 -44.57 -2.27 20.08
CA PRO A 32 -43.83 -2.68 21.25
C PRO A 32 -44.19 -4.11 21.65
N LEU A 33 -43.24 -5.03 21.57
CA LEU A 33 -43.38 -6.34 22.20
C LEU A 33 -43.23 -6.19 23.72
N ALA A 34 -44.33 -6.51 24.39
CA ALA A 34 -44.47 -6.57 25.83
C ALA A 34 -43.39 -7.45 26.48
N GLY A 35 -42.86 -6.95 27.59
CA GLY A 35 -41.90 -7.66 28.42
C GLY A 35 -42.50 -8.93 29.03
N ALA A 36 -41.76 -10.04 28.88
CA ALA A 36 -41.83 -11.19 29.75
C ALA A 36 -40.42 -11.38 30.33
N ALA A 37 -40.25 -11.04 31.61
CA ALA A 37 -39.03 -11.29 32.35
C ALA A 37 -38.90 -12.78 32.65
N ALA A 38 -38.22 -13.52 31.77
CA ALA A 38 -37.76 -14.87 32.08
C ALA A 38 -36.49 -14.78 32.94
N ARG A 39 -36.61 -15.13 34.22
CA ARG A 39 -35.46 -15.36 35.10
C ARG A 39 -34.76 -16.64 34.62
N LEU A 40 -33.65 -16.49 33.90
CA LEU A 40 -32.73 -17.60 33.66
C LEU A 40 -32.01 -17.88 34.99
N GLY A 41 -32.21 -19.09 35.51
CA GLY A 41 -31.46 -19.60 36.64
C GLY A 41 -29.97 -19.59 36.31
N VAL A 42 -29.17 -19.04 37.22
CA VAL A 42 -27.72 -19.17 37.16
C VAL A 42 -27.41 -20.55 37.73
N ASP A 43 -27.47 -21.58 36.89
CA ASP A 43 -26.95 -22.88 37.28
C ASP A 43 -25.43 -22.74 37.48
N ALA A 44 -24.97 -23.18 38.65
CA ALA A 44 -23.58 -23.09 39.06
C ALA A 44 -22.68 -23.79 38.04
N VAL A 45 -21.77 -23.04 37.43
CA VAL A 45 -20.73 -23.60 36.56
C VAL A 45 -19.80 -24.44 37.43
N PRO A 46 -19.62 -25.74 37.18
CA PRO A 46 -18.72 -26.55 37.99
C PRO A 46 -17.29 -26.04 37.82
N ALA A 47 -16.58 -25.90 38.94
CA ALA A 47 -15.19 -25.50 38.96
C ALA A 47 -14.33 -26.49 38.16
N LEU A 48 -13.63 -25.97 37.15
CA LEU A 48 -12.63 -26.72 36.40
C LEU A 48 -11.49 -27.18 37.35
N PRO A 49 -11.00 -28.43 37.24
CA PRO A 49 -9.90 -28.88 38.06
C PRO A 49 -8.62 -28.09 37.75
N ALA A 50 -7.97 -27.62 38.81
CA ALA A 50 -6.66 -27.01 38.73
C ALA A 50 -5.61 -28.07 38.38
N GLY A 51 -4.76 -27.76 37.40
CA GLY A 51 -3.48 -28.45 37.20
C GLY A 51 -3.43 -29.40 36.00
N ALA A 52 -3.52 -28.86 34.79
CA ALA A 52 -2.75 -29.42 33.68
C ALA A 52 -1.41 -28.67 33.63
N PRO A 53 -0.25 -29.34 33.51
CA PRO A 53 1.01 -28.65 33.28
C PRO A 53 0.89 -27.88 31.96
N VAL A 54 1.02 -26.56 32.04
CA VAL A 54 1.17 -25.73 30.85
C VAL A 54 2.52 -26.15 30.26
N ALA A 55 2.49 -26.87 29.15
CA ALA A 55 3.70 -27.20 28.41
C ALA A 55 4.45 -25.89 28.16
N ALA A 56 5.76 -25.88 28.44
CA ALA A 56 6.61 -24.75 28.09
C ALA A 56 6.36 -24.39 26.61
N PRO A 57 6.31 -23.10 26.25
CA PRO A 57 6.20 -22.72 24.85
C PRO A 57 7.33 -23.41 24.09
N ALA A 58 6.99 -24.05 22.96
CA ALA A 58 8.00 -24.59 22.07
C ALA A 58 9.03 -23.49 21.78
N PRO A 59 10.33 -23.80 21.70
CA PRO A 59 11.32 -22.81 21.30
C PRO A 59 10.86 -22.18 19.99
N ALA A 60 10.92 -20.84 19.91
CA ALA A 60 10.68 -20.15 18.66
C ALA A 60 11.55 -20.82 17.58
N PRO A 61 11.01 -21.12 16.39
CA PRO A 61 11.80 -21.78 15.37
C PRO A 61 13.03 -20.92 15.09
N ASP A 62 14.20 -21.54 15.20
CA ASP A 62 15.47 -20.96 14.80
C ASP A 62 15.49 -20.90 13.27
N PHE A 63 14.71 -19.98 12.71
CA PHE A 63 14.90 -19.52 11.36
C PHE A 63 15.99 -18.47 11.46
N THR A 64 17.22 -18.86 11.17
CA THR A 64 18.17 -17.88 10.64
C THR A 64 17.58 -17.38 9.32
N VAL A 65 16.65 -16.42 9.39
CA VAL A 65 16.18 -15.67 8.22
C VAL A 65 17.46 -15.21 7.53
N LEU A 66 17.68 -15.67 6.30
CA LEU A 66 18.82 -15.20 5.52
C LEU A 66 18.67 -13.68 5.48
N ARG A 67 19.57 -12.96 6.17
CA ARG A 67 19.62 -11.51 6.13
C ARG A 67 20.18 -11.10 4.77
N VAL A 68 19.35 -11.28 3.76
CA VAL A 68 19.57 -10.81 2.40
C VAL A 68 19.38 -9.30 2.40
N LYS A 69 20.12 -8.67 1.51
CA LYS A 69 20.17 -7.23 1.29
C LYS A 69 19.91 -7.00 -0.19
N PRO A 70 19.30 -5.88 -0.61
CA PRO A 70 19.24 -5.55 -2.02
C PRO A 70 20.63 -5.68 -2.66
N ASP A 71 20.68 -6.52 -3.68
CA ASP A 71 21.88 -6.78 -4.48
C ASP A 71 21.81 -5.91 -5.73
N PRO A 72 22.71 -4.93 -5.95
CA PRO A 72 22.66 -4.06 -7.12
C PRO A 72 22.71 -4.80 -8.46
N ASP A 73 23.18 -6.04 -8.50
CA ASP A 73 23.23 -6.84 -9.73
C ASP A 73 21.92 -7.61 -9.97
N LYS A 74 21.06 -7.76 -8.96
CA LYS A 74 19.75 -8.46 -9.05
C LYS A 74 18.57 -7.49 -8.95
N THR A 75 18.71 -6.48 -8.11
CA THR A 75 17.72 -5.43 -7.85
C THR A 75 18.43 -4.07 -7.90
N PRO A 76 18.81 -3.59 -9.10
CA PRO A 76 19.44 -2.27 -9.26
C PRO A 76 18.54 -1.09 -8.88
N GLY A 77 17.22 -1.30 -8.79
CA GLY A 77 16.25 -0.24 -8.53
C GLY A 77 15.76 0.38 -9.83
N ARG A 78 14.75 -0.23 -10.45
CA ARG A 78 14.16 0.24 -11.71
C ARG A 78 13.00 1.22 -11.46
N LEU A 79 13.02 2.35 -12.16
CA LEU A 79 11.91 3.30 -12.20
C LEU A 79 10.82 2.83 -13.16
N CYS A 80 9.57 3.16 -12.84
CA CYS A 80 8.43 2.99 -13.72
C CYS A 80 8.58 3.89 -14.94
N THR A 81 8.25 3.37 -16.13
CA THR A 81 8.18 4.14 -17.37
C THR A 81 6.83 3.95 -18.05
N THR A 82 6.53 4.76 -19.07
CA THR A 82 5.30 4.61 -19.87
C THR A 82 5.29 3.36 -20.75
N ASP A 83 6.45 2.73 -20.94
CA ASP A 83 6.61 1.53 -21.75
C ASP A 83 6.40 0.26 -20.90
N ASP A 84 6.30 0.41 -19.58
CA ASP A 84 6.04 -0.71 -18.69
C ASP A 84 4.61 -1.23 -18.89
N PRO A 85 4.43 -2.56 -18.91
CA PRO A 85 3.12 -3.17 -19.17
C PRO A 85 2.09 -2.86 -18.06
N ASP A 86 2.56 -2.46 -16.88
CA ASP A 86 1.75 -2.09 -15.72
C ASP A 86 1.73 -0.58 -15.45
N PHE A 87 2.20 0.26 -16.38
CA PHE A 87 1.99 1.70 -16.33
C PHE A 87 0.50 2.02 -16.17
N LEU A 88 0.18 2.87 -15.21
CA LEU A 88 -1.20 3.21 -14.87
C LEU A 88 -1.52 4.68 -15.18
N GLU A 89 -0.71 5.59 -14.65
CA GLU A 89 -0.97 7.03 -14.72
C GLU A 89 0.29 7.85 -14.45
N PHE A 90 0.22 9.15 -14.70
CA PHE A 90 1.19 10.10 -14.17
C PHE A 90 0.70 10.67 -12.84
N ARG A 91 1.59 10.77 -11.86
CA ARG A 91 1.32 11.36 -10.55
C ARG A 91 2.17 12.61 -10.30
N TYR A 92 1.72 13.38 -9.31
CA TYR A 92 2.42 14.56 -8.78
C TYR A 92 2.56 15.70 -9.81
N PRO A 93 2.95 16.92 -9.37
CA PRO A 93 3.20 18.04 -10.29
C PRO A 93 4.29 17.74 -11.34
N GLU A 94 5.28 16.92 -11.00
CA GLU A 94 6.38 16.53 -11.91
C GLU A 94 5.96 15.50 -12.97
N ARG A 95 4.72 14.98 -12.93
CA ARG A 95 4.23 13.95 -13.86
C ARG A 95 5.10 12.70 -13.86
N ILE A 96 5.31 12.13 -12.68
CA ILE A 96 6.09 10.91 -12.48
C ILE A 96 5.24 9.70 -12.91
N PRO A 97 5.75 8.79 -13.76
CA PRO A 97 5.05 7.55 -14.09
C PRO A 97 4.78 6.70 -12.83
N TYR A 98 3.56 6.17 -12.73
CA TYR A 98 3.16 5.27 -11.66
C TYR A 98 2.71 3.94 -12.24
N CYS A 99 3.35 2.87 -11.78
CA CYS A 99 3.05 1.50 -12.16
C CYS A 99 2.11 0.86 -11.13
N LYS A 100 1.18 0.02 -11.60
CA LYS A 100 0.23 -0.67 -10.73
C LYS A 100 0.99 -1.63 -9.82
N ARG A 101 0.70 -1.61 -8.51
CA ARG A 101 1.23 -2.63 -7.59
C ARG A 101 0.80 -4.02 -8.03
N HIS A 102 1.76 -4.80 -8.52
CA HIS A 102 1.54 -6.17 -8.91
C HIS A 102 2.86 -6.95 -8.83
N VAL A 103 2.93 -7.91 -7.92
CA VAL A 103 4.05 -8.87 -7.85
C VAL A 103 3.44 -10.28 -7.85
N THR A 104 3.36 -10.85 -9.04
CA THR A 104 2.85 -12.18 -9.34
C THR A 104 3.64 -13.27 -8.61
N LYS A 105 3.04 -14.45 -8.49
CA LYS A 105 3.74 -15.62 -7.96
C LYS A 105 4.97 -15.99 -8.82
N GLU A 106 4.90 -15.76 -10.13
CA GLU A 106 6.01 -16.06 -11.04
C GLU A 106 7.19 -15.10 -10.83
N GLU A 107 6.94 -13.79 -10.73
CA GLU A 107 7.94 -12.78 -10.36
C GLU A 107 8.61 -13.14 -9.03
N LYS A 108 7.82 -13.49 -8.00
CA LYS A 108 8.37 -13.95 -6.71
C LYS A 108 9.29 -15.17 -6.87
N ARG A 109 8.98 -16.13 -7.76
CA ARG A 109 9.85 -17.28 -8.02
C ARG A 109 11.17 -16.86 -8.66
N ARG A 110 11.15 -15.98 -9.66
CA ARG A 110 12.36 -15.51 -10.33
C ARG A 110 13.25 -14.72 -9.36
N VAL A 111 12.67 -13.80 -8.60
CA VAL A 111 13.37 -13.04 -7.56
C VAL A 111 13.92 -13.97 -6.48
N ALA A 112 13.11 -14.86 -5.91
CA ALA A 112 13.57 -15.79 -4.87
C ALA A 112 14.72 -16.68 -5.33
N ALA A 113 14.64 -17.20 -6.56
CA ALA A 113 15.71 -17.99 -7.15
C ALA A 113 17.02 -17.19 -7.30
N ALA A 114 16.95 -15.93 -7.74
CA ALA A 114 18.12 -15.05 -7.83
C ALA A 114 18.77 -14.78 -6.46
N TYR A 115 17.96 -14.74 -5.39
CA TYR A 115 18.43 -14.54 -4.01
C TYR A 115 18.73 -15.84 -3.25
N GLY A 116 18.51 -17.02 -3.86
CA GLY A 116 18.75 -18.31 -3.22
C GLY A 116 17.76 -18.65 -2.10
N ILE A 117 16.55 -18.10 -2.14
CA ILE A 117 15.52 -18.27 -1.11
C ILE A 117 14.53 -19.36 -1.55
N PRO A 118 14.41 -20.48 -0.82
CA PRO A 118 13.45 -21.53 -1.15
C PRO A 118 12.00 -21.09 -0.87
N GLU A 119 11.03 -21.66 -1.59
CA GLU A 119 9.60 -21.30 -1.44
C GLU A 119 9.08 -21.53 -0.01
N SER A 120 9.66 -22.48 0.73
CA SER A 120 9.34 -22.74 2.15
C SER A 120 9.62 -21.55 3.07
N GLU A 121 10.57 -20.68 2.70
CA GLU A 121 11.01 -19.53 3.49
C GLU A 121 10.27 -18.24 3.11
N TRP A 122 9.46 -18.23 2.05
CA TRP A 122 8.75 -17.03 1.61
C TRP A 122 7.90 -16.33 2.68
N PRO A 123 7.26 -17.02 3.64
CA PRO A 123 6.54 -16.35 4.72
C PRO A 123 7.42 -15.42 5.56
N ASN A 124 8.74 -15.62 5.57
CA ASN A 124 9.71 -14.79 6.28
C ASN A 124 10.11 -13.52 5.50
N TYR A 125 9.60 -13.34 4.26
CA TYR A 125 9.93 -12.20 3.41
C TYR A 125 8.68 -11.47 2.89
N GLU A 126 8.85 -10.18 2.64
CA GLU A 126 8.06 -9.42 1.69
C GLU A 126 8.83 -9.30 0.38
N PHE A 127 8.18 -9.60 -0.74
CA PHE A 127 8.78 -9.30 -2.05
C PHE A 127 8.45 -7.87 -2.38
N ASP A 128 9.34 -6.98 -1.98
CA ASP A 128 9.08 -5.56 -1.91
C ASP A 128 9.93 -4.74 -2.88
N HIS A 129 9.48 -3.53 -3.13
CA HIS A 129 10.11 -2.60 -4.06
C HIS A 129 11.34 -1.93 -3.42
N LEU A 130 12.51 -2.02 -4.06
CA LEU A 130 13.71 -1.29 -3.64
C LEU A 130 13.49 0.22 -3.75
N ILE A 131 13.04 0.68 -4.92
CA ILE A 131 12.47 2.02 -5.11
C ILE A 131 10.96 1.90 -4.96
N PRO A 132 10.34 2.53 -3.94
CA PRO A 132 8.91 2.43 -3.70
C PRO A 132 8.07 2.88 -4.89
N LEU A 133 6.94 2.21 -5.14
CA LEU A 133 5.95 2.64 -6.15
C LEU A 133 5.48 4.09 -5.91
N GLY A 134 5.36 4.49 -4.63
CA GLY A 134 4.96 5.83 -4.24
C GLY A 134 5.92 6.93 -4.72
N ILE A 135 7.17 6.59 -5.06
CA ILE A 135 8.14 7.53 -5.64
C ILE A 135 8.49 7.21 -7.10
N GLY A 136 7.67 6.37 -7.75
CA GLY A 136 7.78 6.02 -9.16
C GLY A 136 8.69 4.81 -9.44
N GLY A 137 8.86 3.89 -8.50
CA GLY A 137 9.48 2.59 -8.77
C GLY A 137 8.61 1.71 -9.70
N SER A 138 9.25 0.78 -10.40
CA SER A 138 8.60 -0.22 -11.27
C SER A 138 8.19 -1.47 -10.48
N SER A 139 7.22 -2.25 -10.94
CA SER A 139 6.90 -3.58 -10.33
C SER A 139 7.69 -4.75 -10.93
N LEU A 140 8.58 -4.50 -11.89
CA LEU A 140 9.40 -5.53 -12.53
C LEU A 140 10.51 -6.05 -11.61
N ASP A 141 11.00 -7.26 -11.90
CA ASP A 141 12.00 -8.00 -11.11
C ASP A 141 13.22 -7.16 -10.70
N GLU A 142 13.70 -6.24 -11.56
CA GLU A 142 14.88 -5.39 -11.29
C GLU A 142 14.65 -4.34 -10.19
N ASN A 143 13.41 -4.21 -9.69
CA ASN A 143 13.06 -3.37 -8.55
C ASN A 143 12.46 -4.18 -7.39
N ILE A 144 12.33 -5.50 -7.49
CA ILE A 144 11.80 -6.35 -6.42
C ILE A 144 12.94 -7.08 -5.71
N TRP A 145 12.88 -7.13 -4.39
CA TRP A 145 13.81 -7.93 -3.58
C TRP A 145 13.06 -8.58 -2.40
N PRO A 146 13.59 -9.68 -1.85
CA PRO A 146 13.01 -10.35 -0.69
C PRO A 146 13.44 -9.62 0.59
N GLN A 147 12.62 -8.69 1.06
CA GLN A 147 12.82 -7.98 2.32
C GLN A 147 12.45 -8.87 3.51
N PRO A 148 13.36 -9.12 4.47
CA PRO A 148 13.03 -9.84 5.69
C PRO A 148 11.86 -9.21 6.45
N ARG A 149 10.97 -10.05 6.99
CA ARG A 149 9.90 -9.61 7.91
C ARG A 149 10.41 -9.64 9.35
N GLY A 150 9.79 -8.83 10.20
CA GLY A 150 9.95 -8.91 11.65
C GLY A 150 11.20 -8.22 12.21
N ASP A 151 11.84 -7.35 11.42
CA ASP A 151 12.86 -6.42 11.92
C ASP A 151 12.43 -4.96 11.74
N ASP A 152 13.16 -4.08 12.43
CA ASP A 152 12.92 -2.62 12.40
C ASP A 152 13.20 -2.00 11.02
N GLU A 153 13.72 -2.79 10.06
CA GLU A 153 14.03 -2.32 8.72
C GLU A 153 12.75 -2.06 7.93
N ALA A 154 11.84 -3.04 7.86
CA ALA A 154 10.59 -2.92 7.12
C ALA A 154 9.76 -1.72 7.63
N GLU A 155 9.58 -1.61 8.95
CA GLU A 155 8.87 -0.47 9.54
C GLU A 155 9.60 0.87 9.33
N GLY A 156 10.93 0.86 9.36
CA GLY A 156 11.75 2.04 9.12
C GLY A 156 11.64 2.52 7.67
N LYS A 157 11.57 1.58 6.72
CA LYS A 157 11.35 1.83 5.30
C LYS A 157 9.97 2.42 5.09
N ASP A 158 8.90 1.80 5.61
CA ASP A 158 7.52 2.31 5.50
C ASP A 158 7.38 3.79 5.91
N LYS A 159 8.03 4.16 7.02
CA LYS A 159 8.05 5.55 7.52
C LYS A 159 8.75 6.50 6.54
N LEU A 160 9.88 6.08 5.97
CA LEU A 160 10.59 6.84 4.94
C LEU A 160 9.73 7.00 3.69
N GLU A 161 9.15 5.91 3.19
CA GLU A 161 8.33 5.91 1.97
C GLU A 161 7.16 6.87 2.10
N LEU A 162 6.45 6.83 3.24
CA LEU A 162 5.34 7.73 3.51
C LEU A 162 5.78 9.20 3.53
N ALA A 163 6.96 9.49 4.07
CA ALA A 163 7.50 10.85 4.10
C ALA A 163 7.86 11.35 2.69
N LEU A 164 8.51 10.51 1.88
CA LEU A 164 8.88 10.85 0.49
C LEU A 164 7.64 11.02 -0.39
N TYR A 165 6.66 10.12 -0.25
CA TYR A 165 5.36 10.21 -0.91
C TYR A 165 4.68 11.56 -0.64
N LYS A 166 4.58 11.96 0.64
CA LYS A 166 3.97 13.25 1.01
C LYS A 166 4.73 14.44 0.44
N ALA A 167 6.06 14.38 0.43
CA ALA A 167 6.89 15.46 -0.10
C ALA A 167 6.74 15.63 -1.62
N LEU A 168 6.63 14.53 -2.38
CA LEU A 168 6.31 14.54 -3.82
C LEU A 168 4.88 15.03 -4.08
N ALA A 169 3.92 14.56 -3.30
CA ALA A 169 2.53 15.02 -3.38
C ALA A 169 2.39 16.53 -3.18
N ALA A 170 3.20 17.10 -2.28
CA ALA A 170 3.27 18.53 -2.05
C ALA A 170 4.14 19.29 -3.08
N GLY A 171 4.84 18.60 -3.99
CA GLY A 171 5.77 19.22 -4.94
C GLY A 171 7.00 19.87 -4.28
N THR A 172 7.34 19.47 -3.06
CA THR A 172 8.44 20.06 -2.27
C THR A 172 9.80 19.44 -2.57
N ILE A 173 9.82 18.26 -3.19
CA ILE A 173 11.02 17.59 -3.69
C ILE A 173 10.74 17.03 -5.09
N THR A 174 11.80 16.77 -5.86
CA THR A 174 11.71 16.08 -7.16
C THR A 174 11.77 14.57 -6.98
N GLN A 175 11.42 13.81 -8.03
CA GLN A 175 11.60 12.35 -8.07
C GLN A 175 13.05 11.96 -7.79
N ALA A 176 13.98 12.63 -8.48
CA ALA A 176 15.41 12.35 -8.35
C ALA A 176 15.88 12.51 -6.91
N GLU A 177 15.41 13.55 -6.21
CA GLU A 177 15.70 13.76 -4.79
C GLU A 177 15.08 12.68 -3.90
N ALA A 178 13.83 12.28 -4.18
CA ALA A 178 13.17 11.20 -3.43
C ALA A 178 13.93 9.87 -3.57
N VAL A 179 14.31 9.48 -4.80
CA VAL A 179 15.08 8.27 -5.08
C VAL A 179 16.44 8.32 -4.38
N ARG A 180 17.13 9.46 -4.46
CA ARG A 180 18.42 9.65 -3.77
C ARG A 180 18.30 9.46 -2.26
N ARG A 181 17.26 10.02 -1.63
CA ARG A 181 16.99 9.85 -0.19
C ARG A 181 16.65 8.41 0.18
N ASN A 182 15.89 7.71 -0.68
CA ASN A 182 15.60 6.29 -0.51
C ASN A 182 16.91 5.47 -0.50
N MET A 183 17.75 5.63 -1.52
CA MET A 183 19.02 4.89 -1.60
C MET A 183 19.98 5.23 -0.45
N ALA A 184 20.08 6.51 -0.08
CA ALA A 184 20.90 6.94 1.05
C ALA A 184 20.45 6.33 2.39
N TRP A 185 19.16 6.05 2.56
CA TRP A 185 18.65 5.37 3.76
C TRP A 185 19.16 3.94 3.87
N PHE A 186 19.16 3.18 2.76
CA PHE A 186 19.73 1.84 2.74
C PHE A 186 21.25 1.87 2.97
N GLU A 187 21.96 2.80 2.32
CA GLU A 187 23.42 2.94 2.48
C GLU A 187 23.83 3.27 3.92
N ALA A 188 23.15 4.24 4.55
CA ALA A 188 23.44 4.68 5.91
C ALA A 188 23.23 3.56 6.95
N ARG A 189 22.40 2.57 6.63
CA ARG A 189 22.12 1.39 7.46
C ARG A 189 22.97 0.18 7.07
N GLY A 190 23.83 0.30 6.06
CA GLY A 190 24.63 -0.80 5.54
C GLY A 190 23.78 -1.90 4.91
N LEU A 191 22.61 -1.57 4.38
CA LEU A 191 21.62 -2.51 3.86
C LEU A 191 21.76 -2.79 2.37
N LEU A 192 22.59 -2.05 1.61
CA LEU A 192 22.92 -2.44 0.24
C LEU A 192 24.13 -3.38 0.23
N LEU A 193 24.08 -4.44 -0.58
CA LEU A 193 25.30 -5.14 -0.94
C LEU A 193 26.19 -4.19 -1.73
N ARG A 194 27.42 -3.99 -1.25
CA ARG A 194 28.41 -3.21 -2.00
C ARG A 194 28.97 -4.10 -3.08
N ARG A 195 29.07 -3.58 -4.31
CA ARG A 195 29.90 -4.23 -5.32
C ARG A 195 31.33 -4.34 -4.78
N PRO A 196 31.98 -5.50 -4.86
CA PRO A 196 33.40 -5.58 -4.58
C PRO A 196 34.13 -4.62 -5.51
N SER A 197 35.03 -3.81 -4.97
CA SER A 197 35.92 -2.98 -5.77
C SER A 197 36.79 -3.91 -6.61
N ILE A 198 36.60 -3.90 -7.93
CA ILE A 198 37.48 -4.55 -8.91
C ILE A 198 38.71 -3.67 -9.12
#